data_AF-A0A7R9ITD5-F1
#
_entry.id   AF-A0A7R9ITD5-F1
#
_cell.length_a   1.000
_cell.length_b   1.000
_cell.length_c   1.000
_cell.angle_alpha   90.00
_cell.angle_beta   90.00
_cell.angle_gamma   90.00
#
_symmetry.space_group_name_H-M   'P 1'
#
loop_
_entity.id
_entity.type
_entity.pdbx_description
1 polymer ?
#
loop_
_entity_poly.entity_id
_entity_poly.type
_entity_poly.pdbx_seq_one_letter_code
_entity_poly.pdbx_strand_id
1 'polypeptide(L)'
;MQVVALPKEQYGNFYSGDSYIVYAASELGKTSGTDTKVSQVNGPMEVHLHFWLGSATSTDEAGVAVFKTVELDDYLGGHPVQHREVQGNESNRFKSYFKSGI
;
A
#
# COMPACT_ATOMS: atom_id res chain seq x y z
N MET A 1 8.41 -14.00 -10.16
CA MET A 1 7.22 -13.47 -9.46
C MET A 1 6.76 -12.18 -10.13
N GLN A 2 5.46 -11.91 -10.12
CA GLN A 2 4.83 -10.75 -10.77
C GLN A 2 3.88 -10.07 -9.78
N VAL A 3 3.75 -8.74 -9.90
CA VAL A 3 2.74 -7.99 -9.14
C VAL A 3 1.39 -8.15 -9.84
N VAL A 4 0.37 -8.52 -9.09
CA VAL A 4 -1.00 -8.70 -9.59
C VAL A 4 -1.91 -7.69 -8.89
N ALA A 5 -2.66 -6.91 -9.67
CA ALA A 5 -3.64 -5.99 -9.11
C ALA A 5 -4.83 -6.78 -8.54
N LEU A 6 -5.20 -6.49 -7.29
CA LEU A 6 -6.35 -7.10 -6.65
C LEU A 6 -7.64 -6.38 -7.05
N PRO A 7 -8.77 -7.11 -7.15
CA PRO A 7 -10.08 -6.48 -7.29
C PRO A 7 -10.44 -5.71 -5.99
N LYS A 8 -11.22 -4.64 -6.11
CA LYS A 8 -11.52 -3.73 -4.98
C LYS A 8 -12.22 -4.44 -3.82
N GLU A 9 -12.97 -5.49 -4.12
CA GLU A 9 -13.71 -6.30 -3.15
C GLU A 9 -12.76 -7.06 -2.20
N GLN A 10 -11.48 -7.21 -2.57
CA GLN A 10 -10.46 -7.84 -1.74
C GLN A 10 -9.63 -6.84 -0.94
N TYR A 11 -9.84 -5.53 -1.10
CA TYR A 11 -9.07 -4.54 -0.37
C TYR A 11 -9.38 -4.63 1.13
N GLY A 12 -8.33 -4.78 1.93
CA GLY A 12 -8.45 -5.00 3.38
C GLY A 12 -8.33 -6.46 3.79
N ASN A 13 -8.38 -7.41 2.86
CA ASN A 13 -8.16 -8.83 3.14
C ASN A 13 -6.70 -9.18 2.86
N PHE A 14 -5.91 -9.37 3.91
CA PHE A 14 -4.50 -9.71 3.82
C PHE A 14 -4.26 -11.16 4.25
N TYR A 15 -3.69 -11.99 3.37
CA TYR A 15 -3.31 -13.35 3.72
C TYR A 15 -1.93 -13.37 4.38
N SER A 16 -1.82 -14.00 5.54
CA SER A 16 -0.56 -14.10 6.30
C SER A 16 0.58 -14.75 5.54
N GLY A 17 0.28 -15.57 4.53
CA GLY A 17 1.25 -16.26 3.68
C GLY A 17 1.78 -15.41 2.53
N ASP A 18 1.27 -14.19 2.32
CA ASP A 18 1.56 -13.37 1.15
C ASP A 18 2.19 -12.02 1.56
N SER A 19 2.68 -11.30 0.55
CA SER A 19 3.13 -9.91 0.65
C SER A 19 2.36 -9.01 -0.32
N TYR A 20 2.06 -7.78 0.10
CA TYR A 20 1.23 -6.84 -0.66
C TYR A 20 1.90 -5.48 -0.80
N ILE A 21 1.55 -4.77 -1.87
CA ILE A 21 1.88 -3.36 -2.06
C ILE A 21 0.57 -2.58 -2.04
N VAL A 22 0.48 -1.57 -1.18
CA VAL A 22 -0.65 -0.65 -1.09
C VAL A 22 -0.19 0.74 -1.49
N TYR A 23 -0.80 1.26 -2.56
CA TYR A 23 -0.64 2.61 -3.05
C TYR A 23 -1.78 3.48 -2.51
N ALA A 24 -1.46 4.47 -1.68
CA ALA A 24 -2.42 5.45 -1.18
C ALA A 24 -2.04 6.84 -1.67
N ALA A 25 -2.95 7.50 -2.39
CA ALA A 25 -2.74 8.84 -2.90
C ALA A 25 -3.99 9.69 -2.70
N SER A 26 -3.82 10.84 -2.07
CA SER A 26 -4.87 11.83 -1.86
C SER A 26 -4.32 13.24 -2.06
N GLU A 27 -5.23 14.19 -2.27
CA GLU A 27 -4.89 15.60 -2.12
C GLU A 27 -4.38 15.86 -0.69
N LEU A 28 -3.42 16.78 -0.57
CA LEU A 28 -2.81 17.15 0.72
C LEU A 28 -3.87 17.46 1.79
N GLY A 29 -3.81 16.75 2.91
CA GLY A 29 -4.74 16.91 4.04
C GLY A 29 -6.08 16.20 3.90
N LYS A 30 -6.32 15.46 2.81
CA LYS A 30 -7.49 14.57 2.66
C LYS A 30 -7.14 13.13 3.03
N THR A 31 -8.15 12.37 3.44
CA THR A 31 -7.99 10.95 3.76
C THR A 31 -8.17 10.08 2.52
N SER A 32 -7.30 9.08 2.39
CA SER A 32 -7.44 7.97 1.44
C SER A 32 -8.13 6.79 2.14
N GLY A 33 -8.86 5.98 1.38
CA GLY A 33 -9.49 4.75 1.85
C GLY A 33 -10.00 3.88 0.70
N THR A 34 -10.51 2.71 1.04
CA THR A 34 -11.01 1.74 0.03
C THR A 34 -12.19 2.26 -0.79
N ASP A 35 -12.94 3.23 -0.25
CA ASP A 35 -14.08 3.90 -0.89
C ASP A 35 -13.71 5.21 -1.59
N THR A 36 -12.42 5.59 -1.63
CA THR A 36 -11.98 6.82 -2.29
C THR A 36 -12.34 6.79 -3.78
N LYS A 37 -13.11 7.80 -4.22
CA LYS A 37 -13.40 8.02 -5.64
C LYS A 37 -12.16 8.57 -6.33
N VAL A 38 -11.76 7.91 -7.41
CA VAL A 38 -10.68 8.40 -8.28
C VAL A 38 -11.16 9.68 -8.95
N SER A 39 -10.44 10.77 -8.73
CA SER A 39 -10.67 12.05 -9.37
C SER A 39 -9.33 12.70 -9.71
N GLN A 40 -9.34 13.60 -10.69
CA GLN A 40 -8.18 14.46 -10.91
C GLN A 40 -7.98 15.39 -9.71
N VAL A 41 -6.73 15.51 -9.25
CA VAL A 41 -6.33 16.44 -8.21
C VAL A 41 -5.53 17.55 -8.87
N ASN A 42 -6.00 18.79 -8.75
CA ASN A 42 -5.31 19.98 -9.23
C ASN A 42 -4.62 20.66 -8.04
N GLY A 43 -3.50 20.09 -7.59
CA GLY A 43 -2.81 20.58 -6.40
C GLY A 43 -1.79 19.58 -5.85
N PRO A 44 -1.13 19.90 -4.72
CA PRO A 44 -0.20 19.01 -4.08
C PRO A 44 -0.89 17.72 -3.64
N MET A 45 -0.22 16.59 -3.88
CA MET A 45 -0.68 15.27 -3.48
C MET A 45 0.22 14.72 -2.37
N GLU A 46 -0.39 14.00 -1.44
CA GLU A 46 0.31 13.11 -0.53
C GLU A 46 0.24 11.70 -1.10
N VAL A 47 1.41 11.09 -1.33
CA VAL A 47 1.52 9.75 -1.88
C VAL A 47 2.31 8.89 -0.91
N HIS A 48 1.72 7.75 -0.54
CA HIS A 48 2.29 6.79 0.39
C HIS A 48 2.31 5.41 -0.26
N LEU A 49 3.47 4.76 -0.22
CA LEU A 49 3.64 3.38 -0.64
C LEU A 49 3.87 2.52 0.59
N HIS A 50 3.05 1.50 0.77
CA HIS A 50 3.23 0.55 1.87
C HIS A 50 3.53 -0.82 1.28
N PHE A 51 4.59 -1.48 1.74
CA PHE A 51 4.74 -2.92 1.54
C PHE A 51 4.38 -3.63 2.83
N TRP A 52 3.33 -4.43 2.77
CA TRP A 52 2.84 -5.22 3.89
C TRP A 52 3.37 -6.65 3.79
N LEU A 53 3.92 -7.14 4.88
CA LEU A 53 4.57 -8.45 4.95
C LEU A 53 3.80 -9.36 5.91
N GLY A 54 3.25 -10.43 5.36
CA GLY A 54 2.58 -11.48 6.13
C GLY A 54 3.56 -12.19 7.06
N SER A 55 3.07 -12.62 8.22
CA SER A 55 3.89 -13.34 9.21
C SER A 55 4.45 -14.69 8.71
N ALA A 56 3.83 -15.25 7.67
CA ALA A 56 4.21 -16.50 7.02
C ALA A 56 4.62 -16.33 5.55
N THR A 57 4.81 -15.09 5.07
CA THR A 57 5.28 -14.84 3.70
C THR A 57 6.70 -15.37 3.50
N SER A 58 7.00 -15.81 2.29
CA SER A 58 8.33 -16.30 1.97
C SER A 58 9.33 -15.14 1.83
N THR A 59 10.62 -15.44 1.98
CA THR A 59 11.68 -14.43 1.87
C THR A 59 11.73 -13.83 0.46
N ASP A 60 11.46 -14.63 -0.55
CA ASP A 60 11.45 -14.22 -1.94
C ASP A 60 10.23 -13.31 -2.25
N GLU A 61 9.04 -13.62 -1.74
CA GLU A 61 7.87 -12.75 -1.88
C GLU A 61 8.06 -11.40 -1.17
N ALA A 62 8.55 -11.42 0.08
CA ALA A 62 8.87 -10.19 0.80
C ALA A 62 9.90 -9.35 0.05
N GLY A 63 10.95 -9.98 -0.48
CA GLY A 63 11.96 -9.32 -1.30
C GLY A 63 11.38 -8.68 -2.56
N VAL A 64 10.45 -9.37 -3.24
CA VAL A 64 9.75 -8.84 -4.41
C VAL A 64 8.87 -7.65 -4.04
N ALA A 65 8.11 -7.70 -2.94
CA ALA A 65 7.26 -6.59 -2.52
C ALA A 65 8.08 -5.33 -2.19
N VAL A 66 9.22 -5.49 -1.51
CA VAL A 66 10.15 -4.39 -1.22
C VAL A 66 10.71 -3.81 -2.52
N PHE A 67 11.30 -4.66 -3.36
CA PHE A 67 11.94 -4.21 -4.60
C PHE A 67 10.96 -3.50 -5.53
N LYS A 68 9.75 -4.04 -5.68
CA LYS A 68 8.70 -3.44 -6.51
C LYS A 68 8.14 -2.15 -5.94
N THR A 69 8.16 -1.98 -4.63
CA THR A 69 7.80 -0.71 -4.00
C THR A 69 8.83 0.37 -4.29
N VAL A 70 10.13 0.03 -4.25
CA VAL A 70 11.21 0.96 -4.62
C VAL A 70 11.13 1.34 -6.10
N GLU A 71 10.93 0.36 -6.99
CA GLU A 71 10.76 0.62 -8.43
C GLU A 71 9.56 1.53 -8.72
N LEU A 72 8.47 1.38 -7.97
CA LEU A 72 7.30 2.25 -8.08
C LEU A 72 7.57 3.67 -7.56
N ASP A 73 8.32 3.82 -6.47
CA ASP A 73 8.73 5.12 -5.95
C ASP A 73 9.58 5.88 -6.97
N ASP A 74 10.61 5.22 -7.51
CA ASP A 74 11.49 5.77 -8.54
C ASP A 74 10.71 6.19 -9.79
N TYR A 75 9.76 5.36 -10.22
CA TYR A 75 8.87 5.68 -11.35
C TYR A 75 8.00 6.92 -11.09
N LEU A 76 7.61 7.15 -9.84
CA LEU A 76 6.85 8.32 -9.39
C LEU A 76 7.74 9.52 -9.05
N GLY A 77 9.04 9.45 -9.36
CA GLY A 77 9.99 10.55 -9.19
C GLY A 77 10.57 10.68 -7.79
N GLY A 78 10.48 9.64 -6.95
CA GLY A 78 11.03 9.64 -5.59
C GLY A 78 10.28 10.52 -4.60
N HIS A 79 9.06 10.93 -4.96
CA HIS A 79 8.18 11.76 -4.12
C HIS A 79 7.39 10.97 -3.07
N PRO A 80 6.89 9.75 -3.36
CA PRO A 80 6.19 8.96 -2.35
C PRO A 80 6.99 8.70 -1.06
N VAL A 81 6.28 8.58 0.05
CA VAL A 81 6.87 8.08 1.31
C VAL A 81 6.66 6.57 1.38
N GLN A 82 7.75 5.81 1.50
CA GLN A 82 7.70 4.36 1.68
C GLN A 82 7.49 3.95 3.15
N HIS A 83 6.65 2.95 3.39
CA HIS A 83 6.33 2.41 4.71
C HIS A 83 6.49 0.89 4.69
N ARG A 84 7.18 0.37 5.70
CA ARG A 84 7.22 -1.07 5.97
C ARG A 84 6.12 -1.42 6.96
N GLU A 85 5.18 -2.25 6.54
CA GLU A 85 4.09 -2.74 7.38
C GLU A 85 4.29 -4.24 7.64
N VAL A 86 4.22 -4.66 8.90
CA VAL A 86 4.34 -6.07 9.28
C VAL A 86 3.04 -6.50 9.94
N GLN A 87 2.57 -7.69 9.60
CA GLN A 87 1.35 -8.25 10.19
C GLN A 87 1.30 -8.07 11.72
N GLY A 88 0.22 -7.45 12.20
CA GLY A 88 -0.04 -7.19 13.62
C GLY A 88 0.72 -5.99 14.21
N ASN A 89 1.55 -5.32 13.43
CA ASN A 89 2.34 -4.14 13.83
C ASN A 89 2.18 -2.99 12.84
N GLU A 90 1.07 -2.94 12.12
CA GLU A 90 0.80 -1.94 11.11
C GLU A 90 0.65 -0.55 11.71
N SER A 91 1.16 0.43 10.98
CA SER A 91 1.03 1.85 11.32
C SER A 91 -0.43 2.27 11.42
N ASN A 92 -0.71 3.26 12.27
CA ASN A 92 -2.06 3.82 12.37
C ASN A 92 -2.53 4.43 11.04
N ARG A 93 -1.59 4.93 10.23
CA ARG A 93 -1.86 5.43 8.89
C ARG A 93 -2.36 4.30 7.98
N PHE A 94 -1.65 3.18 7.90
CA PHE A 94 -2.06 2.05 7.07
C PHE A 94 -3.44 1.53 7.45
N LYS A 95 -3.68 1.32 8.76
CA LYS A 95 -4.98 0.88 9.27
C LYS A 95 -6.11 1.87 8.95
N SER A 96 -5.83 3.17 8.88
CA SER A 96 -6.84 4.19 8.60
C SER A 96 -7.47 4.09 7.20
N TYR A 97 -6.79 3.42 6.25
CA TYR A 97 -7.31 3.23 4.89
C TYR A 97 -8.46 2.22 4.84
N PHE A 98 -8.53 1.32 5.81
CA PHE A 98 -9.47 0.20 5.84
C PHE A 98 -10.48 0.41 6.97
N LYS A 99 -11.59 1.11 6.68
CA LYS A 99 -12.60 1.50 7.68
C LYS A 99 -13.24 0.30 8.40
N SER A 100 -13.27 -0.85 7.76
CA SER A 100 -13.78 -2.11 8.32
C SER A 100 -12.72 -2.90 9.08
N GLY A 101 -11.50 -2.38 9.21
CA GLY A 101 -10.34 -3.11 9.72
C GLY A 101 -9.61 -3.89 8.62
N ILE A 102 -8.53 -4.54 9.04
CA ILE A 102 -7.72 -5.49 8.29
C ILE A 102 -7.62 -6.80 9.06
#